data_AF-A0AAW5ZRX8-F1
#
_entry.id   AF-A0AAW5ZRX8-F1
#
_cell.length_a   1.000
_cell.length_b   1.000
_cell.length_c   1.000
_cell.angle_alpha   90.00
_cell.angle_beta   90.00
_cell.angle_gamma   90.00
#
_symmetry.space_group_name_H-M   'P 1'
#
loop_
_entity.id
_entity.type
_entity.pdbx_description
1 polymer ?
#
loop_
_entity_poly.entity_id
_entity_poly.type
_entity_poly.pdbx_seq_one_letter_code
_entity_poly.pdbx_strand_id
1 'polypeptide(L)'
;MTVSKLPSRHALVSSEKYCLVCSDHFSFSEDRFSRVSNVDPVFELTGKEKSTDEEGFLDADLTLAEAMWLARILRGNGIRSVPVPACYRQIRITQDVAKDVARNHINRIRFDRQDVDCSDVEEISLPWAISRVAYGFISKSERMRIEGRSPAGLTLCVDRVSGRVLSPRELLNIELMQMLIE
;
A
#
# COMPACT_ATOMS: atom_id res chain seq x y z
N MET A 1 -49.43 -4.18 13.57
CA MET A 1 -48.23 -3.52 14.12
C MET A 1 -47.01 -4.33 13.70
N THR A 2 -46.36 -3.91 12.63
CA THR A 2 -45.20 -4.59 12.04
C THR A 2 -43.94 -4.05 12.68
N VAL A 3 -43.27 -4.87 13.48
CA VAL A 3 -41.96 -4.57 14.04
C VAL A 3 -40.95 -4.58 12.90
N SER A 4 -40.53 -3.40 12.44
CA SER A 4 -39.40 -3.26 11.54
C SER A 4 -38.15 -3.73 12.28
N LYS A 5 -37.59 -4.86 11.84
CA LYS A 5 -36.25 -5.29 12.25
C LYS A 5 -35.27 -4.23 11.77
N LEU A 6 -34.73 -3.42 12.70
CA LEU A 6 -33.54 -2.64 12.44
C LEU A 6 -32.43 -3.57 11.95
N PRO A 7 -31.71 -3.25 10.87
CA PRO A 7 -30.56 -4.04 10.46
C PRO A 7 -29.54 -4.05 11.60
N SER A 8 -29.12 -5.26 11.98
CA SER A 8 -28.10 -5.52 12.98
C SER A 8 -26.81 -4.77 12.65
N ARG A 9 -26.21 -4.11 13.65
CA ARG A 9 -24.95 -3.34 13.60
C ARG A 9 -23.70 -4.11 13.10
N HIS A 10 -23.84 -5.34 12.61
CA HIS A 10 -22.78 -6.19 12.07
C HIS A 10 -22.68 -6.16 10.53
N ALA A 11 -23.56 -5.44 9.83
CA ALA A 11 -23.63 -5.43 8.36
C ALA A 11 -22.79 -4.33 7.66
N LEU A 12 -21.69 -3.90 8.28
CA LEU A 12 -20.70 -2.99 7.67
C LEU A 12 -19.28 -3.48 7.99
N VAL A 13 -19.02 -4.77 7.80
CA VAL A 13 -17.65 -5.22 7.57
C VAL A 13 -17.32 -4.79 6.14
N SER A 14 -16.43 -3.81 6.02
CA SER A 14 -15.88 -3.30 4.75
C SER A 14 -15.72 -4.43 3.74
N SER A 15 -16.47 -4.38 2.63
CA SER A 15 -16.34 -5.33 1.51
C SER A 15 -15.10 -5.05 0.65
N GLU A 16 -14.08 -4.42 1.22
CA GLU A 16 -12.84 -4.11 0.54
C GLU A 16 -12.06 -5.41 0.35
N LYS A 17 -11.84 -5.75 -0.93
CA LYS A 17 -11.05 -6.90 -1.34
C LYS A 17 -9.59 -6.51 -1.44
N TYR A 18 -8.72 -7.44 -1.09
CA TYR A 18 -7.28 -7.30 -1.08
C TYR A 18 -6.63 -8.27 -2.05
N CYS A 19 -5.54 -7.84 -2.66
CA CYS A 19 -4.60 -8.68 -3.38
C CYS A 19 -3.22 -8.61 -2.70
N LEU A 20 -2.28 -9.41 -3.16
CA LEU A 20 -0.90 -9.35 -2.70
C LEU A 20 0.00 -8.81 -3.81
N VAL A 21 0.83 -7.82 -3.48
CA VAL A 21 1.97 -7.46 -4.33
C VAL A 21 3.19 -8.21 -3.84
N CYS A 22 3.80 -9.02 -4.70
CA CYS A 22 4.89 -9.90 -4.35
C CYS A 22 6.24 -9.35 -4.84
N SER A 23 7.33 -9.78 -4.20
CA SER A 23 8.69 -9.42 -4.62
C SER A 23 9.12 -10.13 -5.88
N ASP A 24 8.60 -11.33 -6.10
CA ASP A 24 9.05 -12.26 -7.13
C ASP A 24 7.85 -12.80 -7.91
N HIS A 25 8.08 -13.17 -9.17
CA HIS A 25 7.08 -13.88 -9.96
C HIS A 25 7.05 -15.37 -9.58
N PHE A 26 5.85 -15.91 -9.43
CA PHE A 26 5.65 -17.32 -9.14
C PHE A 26 4.27 -17.83 -9.54
N SER A 27 4.15 -19.16 -9.59
CA SER A 27 2.89 -19.90 -9.68
C SER A 27 2.72 -20.83 -8.49
N PHE A 28 1.50 -20.97 -7.98
CA PHE A 28 1.17 -21.98 -6.97
C PHE A 28 1.24 -23.42 -7.48
N SER A 29 1.38 -23.62 -8.79
CA SER A 29 1.69 -24.92 -9.37
C SER A 29 3.16 -25.35 -9.22
N GLU A 30 4.04 -24.49 -8.70
CA GLU A 30 5.45 -24.84 -8.45
C GLU A 30 5.61 -25.84 -7.29
N ASP A 31 6.60 -26.73 -7.41
CA ASP A 31 6.85 -27.80 -6.43
C ASP A 31 7.05 -27.31 -5.00
N ARG A 32 7.64 -26.12 -4.81
CA ARG A 32 7.83 -25.51 -3.48
C ARG A 32 6.53 -25.27 -2.72
N PHE A 33 5.40 -25.12 -3.43
CA PHE A 33 4.09 -24.92 -2.82
C PHE A 33 3.26 -26.20 -2.69
N SER A 34 3.73 -27.33 -3.24
CA SER A 34 2.98 -28.59 -3.28
C SER A 34 2.52 -29.07 -1.90
N ARG A 35 3.36 -28.92 -0.87
CA ARG A 35 3.01 -29.32 0.49
C ARG A 35 2.01 -28.37 1.14
N VAL A 36 2.27 -27.06 1.08
CA VAL A 36 1.44 -26.06 1.76
C VAL A 36 0.06 -25.92 1.10
N SER A 37 -0.01 -26.07 -0.23
CA SER A 37 -1.27 -26.02 -0.98
C SER A 37 -2.25 -27.17 -0.69
N ASN A 38 -1.81 -28.21 0.02
CA ASN A 38 -2.66 -29.33 0.41
C ASN A 38 -3.13 -29.28 1.88
N VAL A 39 -2.58 -28.37 2.68
CA VAL A 39 -2.82 -28.34 4.14
C VAL A 39 -3.27 -26.98 4.63
N ASP A 40 -2.94 -25.91 3.93
CA ASP A 40 -3.29 -24.57 4.35
C ASP A 40 -4.65 -24.13 3.75
N PRO A 41 -5.62 -23.77 4.59
CA PRO A 41 -6.98 -23.45 4.13
C PRO A 41 -7.03 -22.19 3.26
N VAL A 42 -6.11 -21.23 3.44
CA VAL A 42 -6.11 -20.00 2.62
C VAL A 42 -5.56 -20.28 1.23
N PHE A 43 -4.57 -21.17 1.10
CA PHE A 43 -4.13 -21.66 -0.21
C PHE A 43 -5.25 -22.38 -0.96
N GLU A 44 -6.00 -23.24 -0.26
CA GLU A 44 -7.16 -23.94 -0.83
C GLU A 44 -8.23 -22.96 -1.33
N LEU A 45 -8.55 -21.94 -0.53
CA LEU A 45 -9.49 -20.87 -0.90
C LEU A 45 -9.01 -20.01 -2.07
N THR A 46 -7.70 -19.80 -2.19
CA THR A 46 -7.12 -18.94 -3.24
C THR A 46 -7.12 -19.62 -4.61
N GLY A 47 -6.98 -20.95 -4.65
CA GLY A 47 -6.88 -21.74 -5.88
C GLY A 47 -5.43 -22.00 -6.30
N LYS A 48 -5.14 -23.25 -6.71
CA LYS A 48 -3.77 -23.72 -7.02
C LYS A 48 -3.26 -23.23 -8.37
N GLU A 49 -4.16 -22.74 -9.21
CA GLU A 49 -3.88 -22.18 -10.53
C GLU A 49 -3.42 -20.72 -10.49
N LYS A 50 -3.42 -20.09 -9.31
CA LYS A 50 -3.03 -18.68 -9.18
C LYS A 50 -1.53 -18.48 -9.34
N SER A 51 -1.20 -17.42 -10.05
CA SER A 51 0.16 -16.92 -10.26
C SER A 51 0.17 -15.40 -10.16
N THR A 52 1.35 -14.84 -9.94
CA THR A 52 1.56 -13.40 -10.06
C THR A 52 1.48 -12.94 -11.52
N ASP A 53 0.93 -11.76 -11.78
CA ASP A 53 1.02 -11.08 -13.08
C ASP A 53 2.39 -10.41 -13.30
N GLU A 54 2.56 -9.73 -14.44
CA GLU A 54 3.80 -9.02 -14.84
C GLU A 54 4.17 -7.87 -13.89
N GLU A 55 3.20 -7.31 -13.16
CA GLU A 55 3.41 -6.25 -12.18
C GLU A 55 3.67 -6.81 -10.77
N GLY A 56 3.64 -8.15 -10.64
CA GLY A 56 3.88 -8.89 -9.40
C GLY A 56 2.65 -9.02 -8.50
N PHE A 57 1.44 -8.77 -9.01
CA PHE A 57 0.20 -8.94 -8.25
C PHE A 57 -0.31 -10.37 -8.32
N LEU A 58 -0.67 -10.93 -7.17
CA LEU A 58 -1.41 -12.18 -7.05
C LEU A 58 -2.92 -11.88 -6.95
N ASP A 59 -3.68 -12.29 -7.96
CA ASP A 59 -5.12 -12.02 -8.08
C ASP A 59 -5.98 -13.01 -7.29
N ALA A 60 -6.23 -12.70 -6.02
CA ALA A 60 -6.85 -13.63 -5.08
C ALA A 60 -8.14 -13.12 -4.40
N ASP A 61 -8.60 -11.88 -4.66
CA ASP A 61 -9.83 -11.28 -4.10
C ASP A 61 -10.11 -11.64 -2.62
N LEU A 62 -9.10 -11.45 -1.78
CA LEU A 62 -9.05 -11.89 -0.38
C LEU A 62 -9.67 -10.84 0.55
N THR A 63 -10.11 -11.27 1.72
CA THR A 63 -10.24 -10.38 2.88
C THR A 63 -8.85 -9.98 3.39
N LEU A 64 -8.75 -8.92 4.20
CA LEU A 64 -7.47 -8.51 4.77
C LEU A 64 -6.81 -9.63 5.60
N ALA A 65 -7.61 -10.39 6.38
CA ALA A 65 -7.09 -11.48 7.21
C ALA A 65 -6.51 -12.62 6.35
N GLU A 66 -7.21 -13.02 5.29
CA GLU A 66 -6.72 -14.02 4.33
C GLU A 66 -5.47 -13.54 3.60
N ALA A 67 -5.43 -12.26 3.18
CA ALA A 67 -4.26 -11.68 2.54
C ALA A 67 -3.04 -11.67 3.47
N MET A 68 -3.20 -11.23 4.73
CA MET A 68 -2.12 -11.26 5.71
C MET A 68 -1.64 -12.68 6.00
N TRP A 69 -2.55 -13.65 6.12
CA TRP A 69 -2.21 -15.05 6.33
C TRP A 69 -1.41 -15.61 5.16
N LEU A 70 -1.90 -15.41 3.93
CA LEU A 70 -1.22 -15.85 2.72
C LEU A 70 0.16 -15.19 2.58
N ALA A 71 0.28 -13.91 2.91
CA ALA A 71 1.56 -13.21 2.90
C ALA A 71 2.57 -13.82 3.88
N ARG A 72 2.12 -14.25 5.07
CA ARG A 72 2.96 -14.95 6.06
C ARG A 72 3.44 -16.31 5.53
N ILE A 73 2.60 -17.06 4.83
CA ILE A 73 3.00 -18.33 4.19
C ILE A 73 4.04 -18.09 3.10
N LEU A 74 3.79 -17.11 2.23
CA LEU A 74 4.70 -16.76 1.14
C LEU A 74 6.07 -16.35 1.67
N ARG A 75 6.11 -15.60 2.78
CA ARG A 75 7.34 -15.27 3.49
C ARG A 75 8.12 -16.50 3.93
N GLY A 76 7.44 -17.52 4.46
CA GLY A 76 8.04 -18.82 4.79
C GLY A 76 8.68 -19.55 3.60
N ASN A 77 8.29 -19.17 2.37
CA ASN A 77 8.84 -19.67 1.11
C ASN A 77 9.80 -18.66 0.44
N GLY A 78 10.26 -17.65 1.19
CA GLY A 78 11.22 -16.65 0.73
C GLY A 78 10.63 -15.51 -0.10
N ILE A 79 9.31 -15.44 -0.26
CA ILE A 79 8.65 -14.40 -1.06
C ILE A 79 8.13 -13.31 -0.13
N ARG A 80 8.59 -12.07 -0.33
CA ARG A 80 8.02 -10.92 0.37
C ARG A 80 6.74 -10.50 -0.33
N SER A 81 5.68 -10.25 0.44
CA SER A 81 4.40 -9.81 -0.10
C SER A 81 3.72 -8.80 0.83
N VAL A 82 2.96 -7.88 0.25
CA VAL A 82 2.21 -6.86 0.98
C VAL A 82 0.75 -6.90 0.54
N PRO A 83 -0.20 -7.05 1.48
CA PRO A 83 -1.61 -6.83 1.24
C PRO A 83 -1.88 -5.39 0.80
N VAL A 84 -2.52 -5.24 -0.35
CA VAL A 84 -3.02 -3.95 -0.83
C VAL A 84 -4.47 -4.10 -1.28
N PRO A 85 -5.31 -3.06 -1.14
CA PRO A 85 -6.64 -3.09 -1.72
C PRO A 85 -6.59 -3.40 -3.22
N ALA A 86 -7.52 -4.20 -3.72
CA ALA A 86 -7.52 -4.69 -5.09
C ALA A 86 -7.53 -3.56 -6.15
N CYS A 87 -8.02 -2.37 -5.78
CA CYS A 87 -8.01 -1.19 -6.63
C CYS A 87 -6.59 -0.73 -7.05
N TYR A 88 -5.55 -1.09 -6.30
CA TYR A 88 -4.15 -0.74 -6.62
C TYR A 88 -3.59 -1.48 -7.84
N ARG A 89 -4.27 -2.52 -8.33
CA ARG A 89 -3.95 -3.16 -9.62
C ARG A 89 -4.17 -2.21 -10.80
N GLN A 90 -5.03 -1.22 -10.63
CA GLN A 90 -5.35 -0.24 -11.66
C GLN A 90 -4.82 1.12 -11.21
N ILE A 91 -3.54 1.37 -11.47
CA ILE A 91 -2.95 2.69 -11.24
C ILE A 91 -3.71 3.71 -12.08
N ARG A 92 -4.27 4.74 -11.42
CA ARG A 92 -5.07 5.78 -12.09
C ARG A 92 -4.31 7.08 -12.25
N ILE A 93 -3.23 7.24 -11.50
CA ILE A 93 -2.49 8.49 -11.40
C ILE A 93 -1.06 8.24 -11.85
N THR A 94 -0.61 9.04 -12.82
CA THR A 94 0.78 9.02 -13.25
C THR A 94 1.66 9.74 -12.22
N GLN A 95 2.95 9.45 -12.26
CA GLN A 95 3.91 10.09 -11.38
C GLN A 95 3.94 11.62 -11.52
N ASP A 96 3.79 12.15 -12.75
CA ASP A 96 3.74 13.59 -13.00
C ASP A 96 2.52 14.24 -12.32
N VAL A 97 1.35 13.61 -12.43
CA VAL A 97 0.13 14.08 -11.75
C VAL A 97 0.32 14.03 -10.23
N ALA A 98 0.93 12.96 -9.71
CA ALA A 98 1.23 12.84 -8.29
C ALA A 98 2.21 13.93 -7.80
N LYS A 99 3.20 14.30 -8.62
CA LYS A 99 4.13 15.39 -8.33
C LYS A 99 3.43 16.75 -8.26
N ASP A 100 2.49 17.00 -9.15
CA ASP A 100 1.69 18.23 -9.12
C ASP A 100 0.76 18.29 -7.91
N VAL A 101 0.17 17.16 -7.49
CA VAL A 101 -0.56 17.06 -6.22
C VAL A 101 0.35 17.42 -5.04
N ALA A 102 1.56 16.85 -4.98
CA ALA A 102 2.51 17.11 -3.91
C ALA A 102 2.92 18.60 -3.85
N ARG A 103 3.23 19.20 -5.01
CA ARG A 103 3.52 20.64 -5.12
C ARG A 103 2.37 21.50 -4.62
N ASN A 104 1.15 21.20 -5.06
CA ASN A 104 -0.03 21.93 -4.62
C ASN A 104 -0.27 21.81 -3.11
N HIS A 105 0.03 20.65 -2.52
CA HIS A 105 -0.07 20.44 -1.08
C HIS A 105 0.96 21.29 -0.31
N ILE A 106 2.23 21.29 -0.74
CA ILE A 106 3.27 22.13 -0.13
C ILE A 106 2.95 23.62 -0.28
N ASN A 107 2.47 24.06 -1.45
CA ASN A 107 2.10 25.45 -1.67
C ASN A 107 0.98 25.91 -0.73
N ARG A 108 0.00 25.05 -0.43
CA ARG A 108 -1.03 25.34 0.58
C ARG A 108 -0.44 25.45 1.98
N ILE A 109 0.45 24.52 2.37
CA ILE A 109 1.14 24.61 3.67
C ILE A 109 1.92 25.92 3.79
N ARG A 110 2.66 26.32 2.74
CA ARG A 110 3.41 27.60 2.72
C ARG A 110 2.49 28.81 2.85
N PHE A 111 1.31 28.75 2.23
CA PHE A 111 0.31 29.81 2.34
C PHE A 111 -0.29 29.90 3.74
N ASP A 112 -0.65 28.77 4.33
CA ASP A 112 -1.30 28.68 5.65
C ASP A 112 -0.32 28.87 6.82
N ARG A 113 0.95 28.50 6.63
CA ARG A 113 2.00 28.49 7.65
C ARG A 113 3.26 29.16 7.11
N GLN A 114 3.26 30.49 7.13
CA GLN A 114 4.38 31.30 6.62
C GLN A 114 5.70 31.12 7.40
N ASP A 115 5.64 30.49 8.58
CA ASP A 115 6.80 30.08 9.38
C ASP A 115 7.52 28.84 8.82
N VAL A 116 6.89 28.11 7.90
CA VAL A 116 7.43 26.88 7.33
C VAL A 116 8.26 27.20 6.09
N ASP A 117 9.58 27.04 6.22
CA ASP A 117 10.52 27.09 5.10
C ASP A 117 10.43 25.76 4.31
N CYS A 118 9.95 25.83 3.08
CA CYS A 118 9.79 24.70 2.16
C CYS A 118 10.16 25.11 0.74
N SER A 119 11.06 24.33 0.14
CA SER A 119 11.53 24.39 -1.23
C SER A 119 10.57 23.68 -2.17
N ASP A 120 10.94 23.61 -3.45
CA ASP A 120 10.27 22.72 -4.39
C ASP A 120 10.32 21.25 -3.97
N VAL A 121 9.41 20.48 -4.57
CA VAL A 121 9.21 19.07 -4.30
C VAL A 121 10.17 18.23 -5.14
N GLU A 122 10.95 17.39 -4.47
CA GLU A 122 11.84 16.38 -5.04
C GLU A 122 11.23 14.98 -4.84
N GLU A 123 11.46 14.08 -5.80
CA GLU A 123 11.07 12.68 -5.66
C GLU A 123 12.03 11.95 -4.72
N ILE A 124 11.50 11.01 -3.94
CA ILE A 124 12.28 10.12 -3.09
C ILE A 124 11.87 8.66 -3.29
N SER A 125 12.83 7.76 -3.12
CA SER A 125 12.53 6.34 -3.02
C SER A 125 11.82 6.03 -1.71
N LEU A 126 10.74 5.27 -1.80
CA LEU A 126 9.99 4.78 -0.64
C LEU A 126 10.42 3.37 -0.26
N PRO A 127 10.26 2.96 1.01
CA PRO A 127 10.32 1.56 1.40
C PRO A 127 9.41 0.70 0.51
N TRP A 128 9.84 -0.53 0.25
CA TRP A 128 9.22 -1.40 -0.74
C TRP A 128 7.70 -1.58 -0.56
N ALA A 129 7.20 -1.69 0.67
CA ALA A 129 5.77 -1.82 0.92
C ALA A 129 4.98 -0.56 0.54
N ILE A 130 5.50 0.61 0.90
CA ILE A 130 4.83 1.90 0.63
C ILE A 130 4.92 2.25 -0.86
N SER A 131 6.03 1.90 -1.52
CA SER A 131 6.21 2.19 -2.94
C SER A 131 5.18 1.49 -3.85
N ARG A 132 4.52 0.42 -3.37
CA ARG A 132 3.43 -0.26 -4.11
C ARG A 132 2.12 0.52 -4.12
N VAL A 133 1.91 1.40 -3.16
CA VAL A 133 0.66 2.16 -3.01
C VAL A 133 0.83 3.66 -3.21
N ALA A 134 2.06 4.18 -3.11
CA ALA A 134 2.30 5.61 -3.21
C ALA A 134 3.50 5.97 -4.07
N TYR A 135 3.52 7.23 -4.51
CA TYR A 135 4.70 7.95 -4.94
C TYR A 135 5.26 8.78 -3.79
N GLY A 136 6.60 8.79 -3.64
CA GLY A 136 7.28 9.47 -2.55
C GLY A 136 7.86 10.81 -2.96
N PHE A 137 7.65 11.82 -2.13
CA PHE A 137 8.16 13.16 -2.35
C PHE A 137 8.70 13.78 -1.07
N ILE A 138 9.62 14.74 -1.22
CA ILE A 138 10.12 15.57 -0.12
C ILE A 138 10.20 17.03 -0.54
N SER A 139 9.81 17.94 0.35
CA SER A 139 10.17 19.35 0.27
C SER A 139 11.12 19.67 1.41
N LYS A 140 12.32 20.16 1.09
CA LYS A 140 13.34 20.53 2.08
C LYS A 140 13.14 21.98 2.47
N SER A 141 13.61 22.43 3.63
CA SER A 141 13.69 23.88 3.84
C SER A 141 14.76 24.49 2.93
N GLU A 142 14.54 25.70 2.42
CA GLU A 142 15.48 26.39 1.54
C GLU A 142 16.82 26.61 2.23
N ARG A 143 16.78 26.94 3.53
CA ARG A 143 17.98 27.02 4.36
C ARG A 143 18.76 25.70 4.40
N MET A 144 18.07 24.57 4.43
CA MET A 144 18.72 23.25 4.45
C MET A 144 19.17 22.76 3.08
N ARG A 145 18.49 23.18 2.00
CA ARG A 145 18.99 22.99 0.63
C ARG A 145 20.36 23.64 0.47
N ILE A 146 20.53 24.83 1.06
CA ILE A 146 21.81 25.56 1.08
C ILE A 146 22.83 24.89 2.04
N GLU A 147 22.40 24.44 3.22
CA GLU A 147 23.28 23.89 4.26
C GLU A 147 23.59 22.38 4.15
N GLY A 148 22.95 21.63 3.25
CA GLY A 148 23.22 20.20 3.00
C GLY A 148 22.88 19.24 4.15
N ARG A 149 21.96 19.61 5.05
CA ARG A 149 21.60 18.81 6.25
C ARG A 149 20.38 17.91 6.00
N SER A 150 20.34 16.71 6.59
CA SER A 150 19.24 15.73 6.49
C SER A 150 18.89 15.11 7.86
N PRO A 151 17.60 14.87 8.23
CA PRO A 151 16.36 15.30 7.60
C PRO A 151 15.62 16.37 8.44
N ALA A 152 15.33 17.52 7.84
CA ALA A 152 14.26 18.42 8.28
C ALA A 152 13.56 18.97 7.03
N GLY A 153 12.80 18.08 6.40
CA GLY A 153 11.92 18.36 5.27
C GLY A 153 10.57 17.68 5.47
N LEU A 154 9.56 18.12 4.72
CA LEU A 154 8.23 17.52 4.71
C LEU A 154 8.20 16.39 3.69
N THR A 155 8.11 15.15 4.18
CA THR A 155 7.88 13.98 3.35
C THR A 155 6.39 13.82 3.06
N LEU A 156 6.05 13.62 1.80
CA LEU A 156 4.69 13.40 1.32
C LEU A 156 4.64 12.08 0.56
N CYS A 157 3.58 11.32 0.79
CA CYS A 157 3.25 10.15 0.00
C CYS A 157 1.93 10.41 -0.72
N VAL A 158 1.92 10.32 -2.05
CA VAL A 158 0.72 10.52 -2.87
C VAL A 158 0.21 9.17 -3.34
N ASP A 159 -1.04 8.86 -3.03
CA ASP A 159 -1.72 7.62 -3.40
C ASP A 159 -1.77 7.43 -4.92
N ARG A 160 -1.34 6.26 -5.40
CA ARG A 160 -1.32 5.87 -6.82
C ARG A 160 -2.72 5.72 -7.43
N VAL A 161 -3.76 5.52 -6.61
CA VAL A 161 -5.13 5.31 -7.09
C VAL A 161 -5.97 6.57 -7.01
N SER A 162 -6.04 7.22 -5.85
CA SER A 162 -6.88 8.42 -5.66
C SER A 162 -6.17 9.74 -5.90
N GLY A 163 -4.83 9.75 -5.95
CA GLY A 163 -4.05 10.98 -6.12
C GLY A 163 -4.13 11.92 -4.92
N ARG A 164 -4.52 11.43 -3.73
CA ARG A 164 -4.50 12.20 -2.49
C ARG A 164 -3.20 12.00 -1.73
N VAL A 165 -2.82 12.99 -0.92
CA VAL A 165 -1.74 12.81 0.05
C VAL A 165 -2.22 11.86 1.15
N LEU A 166 -1.46 10.78 1.38
CA LEU A 166 -1.72 9.81 2.42
C LEU A 166 -1.48 10.42 3.80
N SER A 167 -2.37 10.12 4.73
CA SER A 167 -2.21 10.53 6.13
C SER A 167 -1.17 9.67 6.85
N PRO A 168 -0.56 10.18 7.94
CA PRO A 168 0.38 9.39 8.75
C PRO A 168 -0.23 8.06 9.25
N ARG A 169 -1.53 8.03 9.51
CA ARG A 169 -2.22 6.82 9.97
C ARG A 169 -2.31 5.75 8.88
N GLU A 170 -2.45 6.15 7.63
CA GLU A 170 -2.48 5.21 6.50
C GLU A 170 -1.10 4.61 6.23
N LEU A 171 -0.06 5.44 6.33
CA LEU A 171 1.33 4.98 6.25
C LEU A 171 1.66 4.01 7.38
N LEU A 172 1.27 4.35 8.62
CA LEU A 172 1.45 3.48 9.79
C LEU A 172 0.71 2.14 9.62
N ASN A 173 -0.50 2.13 9.05
CA ASN A 173 -1.24 0.89 8.81
C ASN A 173 -0.47 -0.05 7.85
N ILE A 174 0.18 0.51 6.81
CA ILE A 174 1.00 -0.28 5.88
C ILE A 174 2.21 -0.88 6.59
N GLU A 175 2.91 -0.09 7.39
CA GLU A 175 4.05 -0.56 8.18
C GLU A 175 3.64 -1.61 9.22
N LEU A 176 2.51 -1.42 9.90
CA LEU A 176 1.96 -2.39 10.86
C LEU A 176 1.60 -3.71 10.18
N MET A 177 0.97 -3.67 8.99
CA MET A 177 0.68 -4.89 8.23
C MET A 177 1.97 -5.64 7.91
N GLN A 178 3.02 -4.93 7.48
CA GLN A 178 4.32 -5.55 7.21
C GLN A 178 4.94 -6.19 8.46
N MET A 179 4.93 -5.49 9.60
CA MET A 179 5.45 -6.03 10.87
C MET A 179 4.68 -7.26 11.37
N LEU A 180 3.37 -7.36 11.09
CA LEU A 180 2.56 -8.51 11.48
C LEU A 180 2.75 -9.73 10.56
N ILE A 181 3.19 -9.49 9.32
CA ILE A 181 3.61 -10.54 8.39
C ILE A 181 5.01 -11.06 8.76
N GLU A 182 5.84 -10.21 9.39
CA GLU A 182 7.21 -10.53 9.79
C GLU A 182 7.36 -11.71 10.77
#